data_AF-A0A1E3QFN1-F1
#
_entry.id   AF-A0A1E3QFN1-F1
#
_cell.length_a   1.000
_cell.length_b   1.000
_cell.length_c   1.000
_cell.angle_alpha   90.00
_cell.angle_beta   90.00
_cell.angle_gamma   90.00
#
_symmetry.space_group_name_H-M   'P 1'
#
loop_
_entity.id
_entity.type
_entity.pdbx_description
1 polymer ?
#
loop_
_entity_poly.entity_id
_entity_poly.type
_entity_poly.pdbx_seq_one_letter_code
_entity_poly.pdbx_strand_id
1 'polypeptide(L)'
;MLEWDYRRLTLETLLRYASNVNKKCGYSNIWGFIDGTFRPTTRPTENQRLVYSGYKRAHGFKYQAVVTPDGLIYISVWARGREDWRLEHAKRVWT
;
A
#
# COMPACT_ATOMS: atom_id res chain seq x y z
N MET A 1 5.19 0.20 9.02
CA MET A 1 6.17 0.57 7.98
C MET A 1 6.34 -0.64 7.06
N LEU A 2 6.50 -0.47 5.74
CA LEU A 2 6.92 -1.57 4.87
C LEU A 2 8.40 -1.86 5.17
N GLU A 3 8.70 -3.08 5.63
CA GLU A 3 10.07 -3.51 5.86
C GLU A 3 10.69 -4.02 4.55
N TRP A 4 11.94 -3.64 4.30
CA TRP A 4 12.65 -4.06 3.10
C TRP A 4 13.24 -5.48 3.25
N ASP A 5 12.81 -6.42 2.41
CA ASP A 5 13.35 -7.79 2.37
C ASP A 5 14.63 -7.83 1.52
N TYR A 6 15.77 -7.54 2.12
CA TYR A 6 17.09 -7.54 1.44
C TYR A 6 17.46 -8.89 0.81
N ARG A 7 16.86 -10.01 1.24
CA ARG A 7 17.17 -11.34 0.70
C ARG A 7 16.43 -11.62 -0.60
N ARG A 8 15.23 -11.04 -0.76
CA ARG A 8 14.38 -11.25 -1.95
C ARG A 8 14.41 -10.07 -2.91
N LEU A 9 14.39 -8.85 -2.40
CA LEU A 9 14.38 -7.61 -3.19
C LEU A 9 15.81 -7.18 -3.54
N THR A 10 16.55 -8.06 -4.21
CA THR A 10 17.88 -7.75 -4.75
C THR A 10 17.77 -6.86 -6.00
N LEU A 11 18.86 -6.16 -6.36
CA LEU A 11 18.88 -5.33 -7.58
C LEU A 11 18.50 -6.13 -8.83
N GLU A 12 19.01 -7.34 -8.97
CA GLU A 12 18.67 -8.25 -10.07
C GLU A 12 17.17 -8.54 -10.12
N THR A 13 16.57 -8.83 -8.97
CA THR A 13 15.13 -9.11 -8.86
C THR A 13 14.29 -7.89 -9.21
N LEU A 14 14.68 -6.70 -8.73
CA LEU A 14 14.00 -5.44 -9.04
C LEU A 14 14.07 -5.11 -10.54
N LEU A 15 15.22 -5.30 -11.17
CA LEU A 15 15.37 -5.11 -12.62
C LEU A 15 14.51 -6.09 -13.43
N ARG A 16 14.45 -7.36 -12.99
CA ARG A 16 13.58 -8.37 -13.60
C ARG A 16 12.11 -7.97 -13.48
N TYR A 17 11.66 -7.54 -12.30
CA TYR A 17 10.30 -7.05 -12.12
C TYR A 17 10.02 -5.82 -12.98
N ALA A 18 10.94 -4.85 -13.03
CA ALA A 18 10.78 -3.66 -13.86
C ALA A 18 10.67 -3.97 -15.35
N SER A 19 11.46 -4.95 -15.84
CA SER A 19 11.33 -5.45 -17.21
C SER A 19 9.95 -6.06 -17.46
N ASN A 20 9.43 -6.86 -16.52
CA ASN A 20 8.11 -7.47 -16.66
C ASN A 20 6.96 -6.45 -16.63
N VAL A 21 7.05 -5.45 -15.74
CA VAL A 21 6.09 -4.34 -15.68
C VAL A 21 6.14 -3.53 -16.97
N ASN A 22 7.33 -3.21 -17.49
CA ASN A 22 7.47 -2.51 -18.77
C ASN A 22 6.83 -3.30 -19.92
N LYS A 23 7.11 -4.59 -20.02
CA LYS A 23 6.54 -5.48 -21.05
C LYS A 23 5.03 -5.59 -21.00
N LYS A 24 4.43 -5.55 -19.80
CA LYS A 24 2.98 -5.72 -19.60
C LYS A 24 2.19 -4.41 -19.60
N CYS A 25 2.77 -3.33 -19.08
CA CYS A 25 2.08 -2.07 -18.79
C CYS A 25 2.68 -0.86 -19.51
N GLY A 26 3.86 -0.98 -20.13
CA GLY A 26 4.51 0.11 -20.86
C GLY A 26 5.30 1.11 -20.02
N TYR A 27 5.41 0.90 -18.69
CA TYR A 27 6.14 1.80 -17.80
C TYR A 27 7.59 1.35 -17.59
N SER A 28 8.55 2.25 -17.83
CA SER A 28 9.97 2.02 -17.52
C SER A 28 10.28 2.36 -16.06
N ASN A 29 11.30 1.71 -15.49
CA ASN A 29 11.82 1.99 -14.15
C ASN A 29 10.81 1.82 -12.99
N ILE A 30 9.71 1.07 -13.20
CA ILE A 30 8.74 0.71 -12.16
C ILE A 30 8.83 -0.79 -11.90
N TRP A 31 9.15 -1.20 -10.67
CA TRP A 31 9.26 -2.62 -10.30
C TRP A 31 8.01 -3.19 -9.61
N GLY A 32 7.08 -2.33 -9.17
CA GLY A 32 5.86 -2.74 -8.49
C GLY A 32 4.91 -1.57 -8.26
N PHE A 33 3.67 -1.88 -7.93
CA PHE A 33 2.61 -0.88 -7.67
C PHE A 33 2.16 -0.96 -6.22
N ILE A 34 1.96 0.19 -5.59
CA ILE A 34 1.41 0.28 -4.23
C ILE A 34 -0.10 0.36 -4.34
N ASP A 35 -0.79 -0.59 -3.72
CA ASP A 35 -2.23 -0.55 -3.48
C ASP A 35 -2.53 -0.09 -2.05
N GLY A 36 -3.28 1.00 -1.92
CA GLY A 36 -3.75 1.53 -0.65
C GLY A 36 -5.19 1.12 -0.42
N THR A 37 -5.42 -0.07 0.11
CA THR A 37 -6.77 -0.60 0.31
C THR A 37 -7.27 -0.36 1.74
N PHE A 38 -8.50 0.16 1.85
CA PHE A 38 -9.28 0.14 3.07
C PHE A 38 -10.15 -1.12 3.11
N ARG A 39 -10.02 -1.94 4.14
CA ARG A 39 -10.88 -3.11 4.38
C ARG A 39 -11.85 -2.83 5.50
N PRO A 40 -13.16 -2.70 5.19
CA PRO A 40 -14.19 -2.54 6.20
C PRO A 40 -14.24 -3.75 7.13
N THR A 41 -14.55 -3.50 8.39
CA THR A 41 -14.86 -4.51 9.39
C THR A 41 -16.20 -4.19 10.05
N THR A 42 -16.76 -5.14 10.78
CA THR A 42 -17.84 -4.84 11.73
C THR A 42 -17.34 -3.83 12.76
N ARG A 43 -18.28 -3.11 13.39
CA ARG A 43 -17.99 -2.18 14.47
C ARG A 43 -17.36 -2.96 15.63
N PRO A 44 -16.08 -2.71 15.99
CA PRO A 44 -15.46 -3.43 17.09
C PRO A 44 -16.06 -2.97 18.42
N THR A 45 -15.97 -3.79 19.46
CA THR A 45 -16.42 -3.42 20.81
C THR A 45 -15.43 -2.45 21.45
N GLU A 46 -14.14 -2.73 21.31
CA GLU A 46 -13.04 -1.93 21.87
C GLU A 46 -12.36 -1.07 20.80
N ASN A 47 -11.69 0.00 21.23
CA ASN A 47 -10.81 0.81 20.38
C ASN A 47 -11.42 1.29 19.06
N GLN A 48 -12.75 1.46 19.00
CA GLN A 48 -13.52 1.84 17.80
C GLN A 48 -12.96 3.06 17.07
N ARG A 49 -12.49 4.05 17.84
CA ARG A 49 -11.92 5.30 17.30
C ARG A 49 -10.61 5.08 16.55
N LEU A 50 -9.87 4.00 16.82
CA LEU A 50 -8.60 3.71 16.15
C LEU A 50 -8.80 3.22 14.71
N VAL A 51 -9.92 2.55 14.44
CA VAL A 51 -10.20 1.93 13.13
C VAL A 51 -11.36 2.61 12.40
N TYR A 52 -11.92 3.69 12.94
CA TYR A 52 -12.99 4.43 12.27
C TYR A 52 -12.41 5.46 11.30
N SER A 53 -12.80 5.39 10.03
CA SER A 53 -12.52 6.44 9.04
C SER A 53 -13.71 7.37 8.93
N GLY A 54 -13.52 8.66 9.24
CA GLY A 54 -14.53 9.68 9.00
C GLY A 54 -14.85 9.84 7.51
N TYR A 55 -13.84 9.78 6.65
CA TYR A 55 -13.99 9.89 5.19
C TYR A 55 -14.81 8.73 4.60
N LYS A 56 -14.51 7.48 5.00
CA LYS A 56 -15.25 6.29 4.52
C LYS A 56 -16.54 6.03 5.30
N ARG A 57 -16.76 6.73 6.42
CA ARG A 57 -17.90 6.56 7.35
C ARG A 57 -18.06 5.10 7.79
N ALA A 58 -16.94 4.39 7.97
CA ALA A 58 -16.89 2.96 8.25
C ALA A 58 -15.73 2.61 9.20
N HIS A 59 -15.89 1.52 9.94
CA HIS A 59 -14.79 0.87 10.65
C HIS A 59 -14.02 -0.02 9.71
N GLY A 60 -12.69 -0.04 9.81
CA GLY A 60 -11.86 -0.87 8.97
C GLY A 60 -10.38 -0.54 9.07
N PHE A 61 -9.57 -1.42 8.50
CA PHE A 61 -8.13 -1.27 8.45
C PHE A 61 -7.71 -0.68 7.11
N LYS A 62 -6.74 0.23 7.15
CA LYS A 62 -6.03 0.68 5.96
C LYS A 62 -4.68 -0.02 5.91
N TYR A 63 -4.41 -0.70 4.82
CA TYR A 63 -3.08 -1.21 4.54
C TYR A 63 -2.58 -0.67 3.20
N GLN A 64 -1.27 -0.55 3.09
CA GLN A 64 -0.60 -0.33 1.81
C GLN A 64 0.17 -1.59 1.47
N ALA A 65 -0.07 -2.14 0.29
CA ALA A 65 0.58 -3.37 -0.17
C ALA A 65 1.26 -3.17 -1.52
N VAL A 66 2.38 -3.86 -1.75
CA VAL A 66 3.01 -3.99 -3.06
C VAL A 66 2.82 -5.42 -3.54
N VAL A 67 2.21 -5.57 -4.72
CA VAL A 67 2.15 -6.86 -5.40
C VAL A 67 3.33 -6.95 -6.37
N THR A 68 4.18 -7.96 -6.18
CA THR A 68 5.33 -8.20 -7.05
C THR A 68 4.99 -9.17 -8.18
N PRO A 69 5.67 -9.09 -9.35
CA PRO A 69 5.42 -9.97 -10.49
C PRO A 69 5.58 -11.48 -10.26
N ASP A 70 6.20 -11.90 -9.15
CA ASP A 70 6.30 -13.30 -8.72
C ASP A 70 5.13 -13.77 -7.85
N GLY A 71 4.13 -12.92 -7.63
CA GLY A 71 2.93 -13.23 -6.88
C GLY A 71 3.03 -13.02 -5.37
N LEU A 72 4.13 -12.46 -4.86
CA LEU A 72 4.24 -12.08 -3.46
C LEU A 72 3.54 -10.74 -3.16
N ILE A 73 3.08 -10.59 -1.92
CA ILE A 73 2.42 -9.39 -1.43
C ILE A 73 3.18 -8.87 -0.21
N TYR A 74 3.74 -7.68 -0.33
CA TYR A 74 4.41 -6.98 0.76
C TYR A 74 3.42 -5.99 1.38
N ILE A 75 2.97 -6.24 2.61
CA ILE A 75 1.92 -5.45 3.27
C ILE A 75 2.48 -4.59 4.40
N SER A 76 2.00 -3.36 4.52
CA SER A 76 2.14 -2.54 5.71
C SER A 76 0.77 -2.26 6.31
N VAL A 77 0.63 -2.57 7.59
CA VAL A 77 -0.56 -2.28 8.37
C VAL A 77 -0.29 -1.06 9.23
N TRP A 78 -1.17 -0.08 9.18
CA TRP A 78 -1.11 1.11 10.02
C TRP A 78 -2.14 0.98 11.14
N ALA A 79 -1.68 0.80 12.38
CA ALA A 79 -2.55 0.66 13.55
C ALA A 79 -2.51 1.87 14.53
N ARG A 80 -1.87 2.99 14.17
CA ARG A 80 -1.64 4.10 15.13
C ARG A 80 -2.20 5.45 14.67
N GLY A 81 -3.20 5.92 15.43
CA GLY A 81 -3.26 7.27 16.00
C GLY A 81 -3.16 8.49 15.09
N ARG A 82 -4.34 9.06 14.79
CA ARG A 82 -4.70 10.48 14.68
C ARG A 82 -3.97 11.47 13.73
N GLU A 83 -2.80 11.21 13.14
CA GLU A 83 -2.04 12.32 12.50
C GLU A 83 -1.69 12.21 11.00
N ASP A 84 -2.13 11.17 10.28
CA ASP A 84 -1.72 10.99 8.86
C ASP A 84 -2.81 11.32 7.81
N TRP A 85 -3.96 11.86 8.22
CA TRP A 85 -5.01 12.25 7.27
C TRP A 85 -4.62 13.44 6.37
N ARG A 86 -3.55 14.16 6.69
CA ARG A 86 -3.12 15.35 5.92
C ARG A 86 -2.25 15.02 4.71
N LEU A 87 -1.63 13.84 4.62
CA LEU A 87 -0.80 13.48 3.47
C LEU A 87 -1.60 13.02 2.24
N GLU A 88 -2.91 12.74 2.36
CA GLU A 88 -3.75 12.40 1.20
C GLU A 88 -4.30 13.61 0.43
N HIS A 89 -4.09 14.85 0.89
CA HIS A 89 -4.43 16.06 0.13
C HIS A 89 -3.34 16.53 -0.84
N ALA A 90 -2.18 15.87 -0.88
CA ALA A 90 -1.10 16.18 -1.81
C ALA A 90 -0.89 15.08 -2.88
N LYS A 91 -1.97 14.58 -3.49
CA LYS A 91 -1.87 13.94 -4.80
C LYS A 91 -2.22 14.98 -5.86
N ARG A 92 -1.21 15.78 -6.20
CA ARG A 92 -1.25 16.73 -7.31
C ARG A 92 -1.62 15.95 -8.57
N VAL A 93 -2.78 16.28 -9.11
CA VAL A 93 -3.30 15.82 -10.40
C VAL A 93 -2.26 16.18 -11.44
N TRP A 94 -1.76 15.18 -12.18
CA TRP A 94 -1.09 15.42 -13.45
C TRP A 94 -2.17 15.62 -14.50
N THR A 95 -2.42 16.88 -14.84
CA THR A 95 -2.96 17.35 -16.12
C THR A 95 -2.11 18.54 -16.52
#